data_AF-A0ABD5U6Y2-F1
#
_entry.id   AF-A0ABD5U6Y2-F1
#
_cell.length_a   1.000
_cell.length_b   1.000
_cell.length_c   1.000
_cell.angle_alpha   90.00
_cell.angle_beta   90.00
_cell.angle_gamma   90.00
#
_symmetry.space_group_name_H-M   'P 1'
#
loop_
_entity.id
_entity.type
_entity.pdbx_description
1 polymer ?
#
loop_
_entity_poly.entity_id
_entity_poly.type
_entity_poly.pdbx_seq_one_letter_code
_entity_poly.pdbx_strand_id
1 'polypeptide(L)'
;MTTTDSDITTEVGSWPGVTVGPHRFAGTEFSLDGREFGHLHAGWQVDVPFTRRLRDALVAEGAAAEHHLYPESGWVTYYLDSEAGSAGAVRLLRLSYLARVAALRRRADPPGELEGVDVAAELARLDPSDAVRTAFGLDPVEG
;
A
#
# COMPACT_ATOMS: atom_id res chain seq x y z
N MET A 1 16.59 11.51 8.77
CA MET A 1 15.49 12.22 9.45
C MET A 1 14.51 11.14 9.86
N THR A 2 14.28 10.92 11.15
CA THR A 2 13.33 9.90 11.63
C THR A 2 11.91 10.41 11.43
N THR A 3 11.29 9.97 10.35
CA THR A 3 9.87 10.18 10.05
C THR A 3 9.03 9.51 11.13
N THR A 4 8.16 10.27 11.78
CA THR A 4 7.28 9.82 12.87
C THR A 4 5.94 9.30 12.33
N ASP A 5 5.12 8.65 13.17
CA ASP A 5 3.74 8.24 12.84
C ASP A 5 2.90 9.36 12.21
N SER A 6 3.09 10.59 12.67
CA SER A 6 2.41 11.77 12.16
C SER A 6 2.80 12.08 10.72
N ASP A 7 4.03 11.79 10.33
CA ASP A 7 4.51 12.02 8.97
C ASP A 7 3.95 10.98 8.00
N ILE A 8 3.94 9.70 8.38
CA ILE A 8 3.28 8.64 7.57
C ILE A 8 1.80 8.97 7.38
N THR A 9 1.12 9.33 8.47
CA THR A 9 -0.32 9.66 8.43
C THR A 9 -0.60 10.88 7.55
N THR A 10 0.23 11.93 7.66
CA THR A 10 0.10 13.15 6.86
C THR A 10 0.36 12.87 5.38
N GLU A 11 1.41 12.11 5.07
CA GLU A 11 1.76 11.78 3.70
C GLU A 11 0.67 10.93 3.04
N VAL A 12 0.27 9.82 3.68
CA VAL A 12 -0.73 8.90 3.13
C VAL A 12 -2.10 9.57 3.04
N GLY A 13 -2.46 10.37 4.04
CA GLY A 13 -3.70 11.15 4.05
C GLY A 13 -3.76 12.25 2.98
N SER A 14 -2.63 12.63 2.38
CA SER A 14 -2.59 13.61 1.28
C SER A 14 -2.89 13.00 -0.09
N TRP A 15 -2.93 11.67 -0.20
CA TRP A 15 -3.14 11.02 -1.50
C TRP A 15 -4.59 11.18 -1.97
N PRO A 16 -4.82 11.31 -3.30
CA PRO A 16 -6.15 11.50 -3.83
C PRO A 16 -7.14 10.42 -3.40
N GLY A 17 -8.28 10.84 -2.83
CA GLY A 17 -9.36 9.96 -2.39
C GLY A 17 -9.14 9.23 -1.07
N VAL A 18 -7.99 9.44 -0.39
CA VAL A 18 -7.72 8.77 0.88
C VAL A 18 -8.53 9.40 2.01
N THR A 19 -9.18 8.54 2.80
CA THR A 19 -9.75 8.91 4.09
C THR A 19 -8.95 8.29 5.21
N VAL A 20 -8.67 9.08 6.24
CA VAL A 20 -7.93 8.67 7.44
C VAL A 20 -8.91 8.56 8.61
N GLY A 21 -8.88 7.44 9.33
CA GLY A 21 -9.78 7.21 10.45
C GLY A 21 -9.16 6.34 11.56
N PRO A 22 -9.82 6.21 12.71
CA PRO A 22 -9.38 5.28 13.75
C PRO A 22 -9.59 3.84 13.29
N HIS A 23 -8.59 2.98 13.50
CA HIS A 23 -8.73 1.55 13.24
C HIS A 23 -9.35 0.83 14.47
N ARG A 24 -10.19 -0.19 14.22
CA ARG A 24 -10.94 -0.89 15.28
C ARG A 24 -10.08 -1.63 16.32
N PHE A 25 -8.80 -1.85 16.02
CA PHE A 25 -7.84 -2.52 16.91
C PHE A 25 -6.81 -1.54 17.50
N ALA A 26 -7.17 -0.26 17.61
CA ALA A 26 -6.27 0.87 17.81
C ALA A 26 -5.34 1.09 16.60
N GLY A 27 -4.90 2.35 16.43
CA GLY A 27 -4.13 2.78 15.27
C GLY A 27 -4.93 3.63 14.27
N THR A 28 -4.31 3.87 13.12
CA THR A 28 -4.81 4.73 12.06
C THR A 28 -5.09 3.89 10.81
N GLU A 29 -6.33 3.88 10.35
CA GLU A 29 -6.76 3.24 9.11
C GLU A 29 -6.65 4.21 7.94
N PHE A 30 -6.15 3.71 6.80
CA PHE A 30 -6.19 4.39 5.52
C PHE A 30 -7.14 3.65 4.58
N SER A 31 -8.13 4.38 4.08
CA SER A 31 -9.20 3.84 3.25
C SER A 31 -9.33 4.62 1.95
N LEU A 32 -9.69 3.91 0.87
CA LEU A 32 -10.01 4.49 -0.44
C LEU A 32 -11.31 3.86 -0.95
N ASP A 33 -12.28 4.70 -1.31
CA ASP A 33 -13.61 4.25 -1.73
C ASP A 33 -14.22 3.28 -0.68
N GLY A 34 -14.19 3.70 0.59
CA GLY A 34 -14.76 2.96 1.72
C GLY A 34 -14.11 1.60 2.04
N ARG A 35 -12.91 1.32 1.49
CA ARG A 35 -12.19 0.07 1.75
C ARG A 35 -10.76 0.35 2.15
N GLU A 36 -10.36 -0.30 3.22
CA GLU A 36 -9.02 -0.23 3.77
C GLU A 36 -7.97 -0.72 2.76
N PHE A 37 -6.88 0.04 2.65
CA PHE A 37 -5.68 -0.33 1.91
C PHE A 37 -4.42 -0.37 2.79
N GLY A 38 -4.56 -0.10 4.09
CA GLY A 38 -3.56 -0.37 5.12
C GLY A 38 -3.87 0.35 6.42
N HIS A 39 -3.21 -0.05 7.50
CA HIS A 39 -3.31 0.63 8.77
C HIS A 39 -1.99 0.65 9.54
N LEU A 40 -1.80 1.71 10.33
CA LEU A 40 -0.64 1.95 11.17
C LEU A 40 -0.99 1.67 12.62
N HIS A 41 -0.22 0.80 13.27
CA HIS A 41 -0.28 0.57 14.72
C HIS A 41 0.72 1.49 15.43
N ALA A 42 0.21 2.41 16.24
CA ALA A 42 0.88 3.35 17.15
C ALA A 42 2.43 3.29 17.24
N GLY A 43 3.15 3.62 16.18
CA GLY A 43 4.59 3.83 16.21
C GLY A 43 5.47 2.67 15.77
N TRP A 44 4.93 1.48 15.50
CA TRP A 44 5.76 0.28 15.46
C TRP A 44 5.56 -0.64 14.26
N GLN A 45 4.35 -0.74 13.70
CA GLN A 45 4.15 -1.52 12.48
C GLN A 45 3.03 -0.98 11.59
N VAL A 46 3.09 -1.33 10.31
CA VAL A 46 2.01 -1.13 9.34
C VAL A 46 1.58 -2.48 8.80
N ASP A 47 0.28 -2.72 8.76
CA ASP A 47 -0.32 -3.87 8.11
C ASP A 47 -0.96 -3.44 6.80
N VAL A 48 -0.64 -4.17 5.73
CA VAL A 48 -1.03 -3.78 4.36
C VAL A 48 -1.67 -4.97 3.63
N PRO A 49 -2.93 -4.86 3.16
CA PRO A 49 -3.58 -5.88 2.35
C PRO A 49 -3.06 -5.87 0.91
N PHE A 50 -2.65 -7.03 0.41
CA PHE A 50 -2.33 -7.26 -1.00
C PHE A 50 -3.10 -8.46 -1.59
N THR A 51 -2.96 -8.69 -2.89
CA THR A 51 -3.26 -10.01 -3.46
C THR A 51 -2.21 -11.01 -2.98
N ARG A 52 -2.55 -12.31 -2.88
CA ARG A 52 -1.58 -13.34 -2.44
C ARG A 52 -0.31 -13.32 -3.29
N ARG A 53 -0.44 -13.18 -4.61
CA ARG A 53 0.70 -13.11 -5.54
C ARG A 53 1.64 -11.95 -5.23
N LEU A 54 1.10 -10.76 -4.95
CA LEU A 54 1.91 -9.58 -4.65
C LEU A 54 2.54 -9.68 -3.27
N ARG A 55 1.78 -10.18 -2.28
CA ARG A 55 2.29 -10.50 -0.94
C ARG A 55 3.45 -11.51 -1.01
N ASP A 56 3.34 -12.57 -1.79
CA ASP A 56 4.38 -13.60 -1.89
C ASP A 56 5.67 -13.02 -2.50
N ALA A 57 5.56 -12.14 -3.51
CA ALA A 57 6.72 -11.45 -4.08
C ALA A 57 7.41 -10.54 -3.06
N LEU A 58 6.63 -9.75 -2.30
CA LEU A 58 7.16 -8.84 -1.28
C LEU A 58 7.84 -9.58 -0.12
N VAL A 59 7.26 -10.69 0.33
CA VAL A 59 7.84 -11.52 1.39
C VAL A 59 9.11 -12.22 0.91
N ALA A 60 9.11 -12.75 -0.32
CA ALA A 60 10.27 -13.44 -0.88
C ALA A 60 11.50 -12.53 -1.03
N GLU A 61 11.31 -11.24 -1.31
CA GLU A 61 12.40 -10.25 -1.40
C GLU A 61 12.74 -9.58 -0.05
N GLY A 62 12.06 -9.96 1.04
CA GLY A 62 12.29 -9.41 2.37
C GLY A 62 11.75 -7.99 2.58
N ALA A 63 10.87 -7.50 1.70
CA ALA A 63 10.29 -6.16 1.81
C ALA A 63 9.24 -6.05 2.93
N ALA A 64 8.63 -7.16 3.35
CA ALA A 64 7.70 -7.23 4.47
C ALA A 64 7.63 -8.67 5.03
N ALA A 65 7.09 -8.83 6.23
CA ALA A 65 6.82 -10.12 6.85
C ALA A 65 5.39 -10.58 6.54
N GLU A 66 5.14 -11.90 6.66
CA GLU A 66 3.77 -12.42 6.65
C GLU A 66 2.98 -11.87 7.83
N HIS A 67 1.69 -11.59 7.64
CA HIS A 67 0.86 -11.09 8.72
C HIS A 67 0.70 -12.15 9.84
N HIS A 68 1.12 -11.83 11.06
CA HIS A 68 1.23 -12.80 12.16
C HIS A 68 -0.08 -13.51 12.54
N LEU A 69 -1.21 -12.80 12.47
CA LEU A 69 -2.53 -13.40 12.78
C LEU A 69 -3.20 -14.05 11.58
N TYR A 70 -2.80 -13.66 10.36
CA TYR A 70 -3.45 -14.07 9.11
C TYR A 70 -2.39 -14.46 8.08
N PRO A 71 -1.50 -15.42 8.41
CA PRO A 71 -0.37 -15.73 7.55
C PRO A 71 -0.85 -16.21 6.18
N GLU A 72 -1.91 -17.00 6.08
CA GLU A 72 -2.41 -17.49 4.79
C GLU A 72 -3.18 -16.44 3.96
N SER A 73 -3.31 -15.21 4.45
CA SER A 73 -3.95 -14.13 3.71
C SER A 73 -2.97 -13.40 2.77
N GLY A 74 -3.48 -12.42 2.02
CA GLY A 74 -2.64 -11.49 1.27
C GLY A 74 -2.07 -10.34 2.10
N TRP A 75 -2.27 -10.33 3.42
CA TRP A 75 -1.75 -9.28 4.28
C TRP A 75 -0.26 -9.50 4.57
N VAL A 76 0.46 -8.39 4.65
CA VAL A 76 1.82 -8.34 5.18
C VAL A 76 1.87 -7.41 6.38
N THR A 77 2.87 -7.63 7.22
CA THR A 77 3.26 -6.74 8.32
C THR A 77 4.63 -6.15 8.02
N TYR A 78 4.77 -4.84 8.19
CA TYR A 78 6.04 -4.14 8.05
C TYR A 78 6.38 -3.43 9.35
N TYR A 79 7.59 -3.65 9.86
CA TYR A 79 8.06 -3.04 11.10
C TYR A 79 8.84 -1.74 10.83
N LEU A 80 8.52 -0.70 11.60
CA LEU A 80 9.16 0.61 11.47
C LEU A 80 10.60 0.65 12.02
N ASP A 81 11.03 -0.39 12.75
CA ASP A 81 12.41 -0.56 13.22
C ASP A 81 13.37 -1.13 12.16
N SER A 82 12.85 -1.47 10.98
CA SER A 82 13.66 -1.87 9.83
C SER A 82 14.51 -0.71 9.30
N GLU A 83 15.54 -1.05 8.51
CA GLU A 83 16.47 -0.06 7.95
C GLU A 83 15.78 1.01 7.09
N ALA A 84 14.73 0.63 6.35
CA ALA A 84 13.97 1.55 5.52
C ALA A 84 12.97 2.40 6.33
N GLY A 85 12.70 2.05 7.59
CA GLY A 85 11.83 2.78 8.51
C GLY A 85 10.51 3.20 7.87
N SER A 86 10.09 4.43 8.12
CA SER A 86 8.82 4.97 7.58
C SER A 86 8.78 5.07 6.06
N ALA A 87 9.93 5.19 5.39
CA ALA A 87 9.96 5.24 3.92
C ALA A 87 9.52 3.91 3.30
N GLY A 88 9.92 2.77 3.91
CA GLY A 88 9.44 1.46 3.48
C GLY A 88 7.95 1.27 3.76
N ALA A 89 7.44 1.76 4.89
CA ALA A 89 6.00 1.75 5.20
C ALA A 89 5.19 2.53 4.17
N VAL A 90 5.60 3.77 3.87
CA VAL A 90 4.98 4.62 2.84
C VAL A 90 5.04 3.94 1.47
N ARG A 91 6.16 3.30 1.11
CA ARG A 91 6.30 2.56 -0.16
C ARG A 91 5.28 1.42 -0.27
N LEU A 92 5.10 0.62 0.78
CA LEU A 92 4.12 -0.48 0.79
C LEU A 92 2.68 0.02 0.75
N LEU A 93 2.36 1.06 1.53
CA LEU A 93 1.05 1.71 1.49
C LEU A 93 0.77 2.29 0.11
N ARG A 94 1.77 2.89 -0.55
CA ARG A 94 1.63 3.44 -1.89
C ARG A 94 1.36 2.34 -2.91
N LEU A 95 2.05 1.22 -2.81
CA LEU A 95 1.80 0.06 -3.68
C LEU A 95 0.37 -0.47 -3.53
N SER A 96 -0.13 -0.59 -2.30
CA SER A 96 -1.51 -1.03 -2.02
C SER A 96 -2.55 -0.02 -2.53
N TYR A 97 -2.31 1.27 -2.31
CA TYR A 97 -3.11 2.36 -2.86
C TYR A 97 -3.18 2.28 -4.40
N LEU A 98 -2.05 2.14 -5.08
CA LEU A 98 -2.01 2.03 -6.54
C LEU A 98 -2.77 0.80 -7.07
N ALA A 99 -2.66 -0.34 -6.39
CA ALA A 99 -3.42 -1.54 -6.75
C ALA A 99 -4.93 -1.32 -6.62
N ARG A 100 -5.35 -0.59 -5.55
CA ARG A 100 -6.74 -0.20 -5.33
C ARG A 100 -7.22 0.78 -6.41
N VAL A 101 -6.44 1.80 -6.76
CA VAL A 101 -6.74 2.75 -7.85
C VAL A 101 -6.91 2.03 -9.18
N ALA A 102 -5.98 1.13 -9.54
CA ALA A 102 -6.06 0.33 -10.76
C ALA A 102 -7.36 -0.50 -10.81
N ALA A 103 -7.78 -1.07 -9.68
CA ALA A 103 -9.03 -1.82 -9.59
C ALA A 103 -10.27 -0.92 -9.72
N LEU A 104 -10.24 0.28 -9.13
CA LEU A 104 -11.34 1.24 -9.22
C LEU A 104 -11.56 1.75 -10.64
N ARG A 105 -10.47 1.99 -11.39
CA ARG A 105 -10.51 2.44 -12.79
C ARG A 105 -11.18 1.47 -13.75
N ARG A 106 -11.28 0.19 -13.39
CA ARG A 106 -11.99 -0.83 -14.19
C ARG A 106 -13.50 -0.86 -13.95
N ARG A 107 -14.03 -0.07 -13.00
CA ARG A 107 -15.47 0.04 -12.74
C ARG A 107 -16.14 0.85 -13.84
N ALA A 108 -17.46 0.66 -14.01
CA ALA A 108 -18.26 1.42 -14.97
C ALA A 108 -18.31 2.93 -14.64
N ASP A 109 -18.20 3.29 -13.37
CA ASP A 109 -18.19 4.67 -12.87
C ASP A 109 -17.04 4.83 -11.86
N PRO A 110 -15.81 5.14 -12.34
CA PRO A 110 -14.65 5.33 -11.47
C PRO A 110 -14.71 6.68 -10.75
N PRO A 111 -14.21 6.78 -9.50
CA PRO A 111 -14.15 8.06 -8.78
C PRO A 111 -13.29 9.11 -9.51
N GLY A 112 -13.87 10.28 -9.81
CA GLY A 112 -13.18 11.35 -10.55
C GLY A 112 -11.95 11.93 -9.84
N GLU A 113 -11.90 11.85 -8.51
CA GLU A 113 -10.73 12.22 -7.69
C GLU A 113 -9.45 11.42 -8.04
N LEU A 114 -9.59 10.28 -8.72
CA LEU A 114 -8.48 9.42 -9.13
C LEU A 114 -8.01 9.65 -10.56
N GLU A 115 -8.61 10.56 -11.32
CA GLU A 115 -8.24 10.82 -12.72
C GLU A 115 -6.76 11.21 -12.87
N GLY A 116 -6.23 12.02 -11.95
CA GLY A 116 -4.84 12.48 -11.98
C GLY A 116 -3.77 11.45 -11.57
N VAL A 117 -4.16 10.25 -11.11
CA VAL A 117 -3.22 9.26 -10.57
C VAL A 117 -2.66 8.36 -11.68
N ASP A 118 -1.52 8.70 -12.28
CA ASP A 118 -0.89 7.80 -13.26
C ASP A 118 -0.29 6.57 -12.56
N VAL A 119 -1.05 5.47 -12.50
CA VAL A 119 -0.64 4.23 -11.83
C VAL A 119 0.68 3.67 -12.39
N ALA A 120 0.90 3.74 -13.70
CA ALA A 120 2.10 3.20 -14.31
C ALA A 120 3.33 4.06 -13.94
N ALA A 121 3.22 5.38 -14.05
CA ALA A 121 4.30 6.30 -13.69
C ALA A 121 4.60 6.32 -12.19
N GLU A 122 3.57 6.20 -11.34
CA GLU A 122 3.72 6.07 -9.89
C GLU A 122 4.38 4.73 -9.52
N LEU A 123 3.94 3.62 -10.12
CA LEU A 123 4.57 2.31 -9.90
C LEU A 123 6.05 2.32 -10.34
N ALA A 124 6.36 2.98 -11.46
CA ALA A 124 7.74 3.14 -11.91
C ALA A 124 8.60 3.92 -10.91
N ARG A 125 8.05 4.95 -10.27
CA ARG A 125 8.74 5.76 -9.23
C ARG A 125 9.00 5.00 -7.93
N LEU A 126 8.22 3.95 -7.62
CA LEU A 126 8.48 3.07 -6.48
C LEU A 126 9.68 2.13 -6.70
N ASP A 127 10.20 2.09 -7.92
CA ASP A 127 11.23 1.18 -8.40
C ASP A 127 11.08 -0.27 -7.86
N PRO A 128 9.93 -0.93 -8.12
CA PRO A 128 9.72 -2.30 -7.69
C PRO A 128 10.59 -3.28 -8.49
N SER A 129 10.94 -4.39 -7.83
CA SER A 129 11.55 -5.54 -8.51
C SER A 129 10.64 -6.07 -9.63
N ASP A 130 11.22 -6.78 -10.59
CA ASP A 130 10.45 -7.39 -11.68
C ASP A 130 9.39 -8.37 -11.16
N ALA A 131 9.68 -9.07 -10.06
CA ALA A 131 8.72 -9.96 -9.40
C ALA A 131 7.50 -9.18 -8.90
N VAL A 132 7.72 -8.05 -8.21
CA VAL A 132 6.66 -7.17 -7.71
C VAL A 132 5.89 -6.52 -8.86
N ARG A 133 6.57 -6.05 -9.92
CA ARG A 133 5.92 -5.51 -11.14
C ARG A 133 4.99 -6.52 -11.78
N THR A 134 5.49 -7.75 -11.98
CA THR A 134 4.72 -8.85 -12.56
C THR A 134 3.55 -9.23 -11.67
N ALA A 135 3.74 -9.26 -10.36
CA ALA A 135 2.69 -9.61 -9.40
C ALA A 135 1.61 -8.53 -9.26
N PHE A 136 1.96 -7.26 -9.48
CA PHE A 136 1.02 -6.15 -9.47
C PHE A 136 0.00 -6.25 -10.61
N GLY A 137 0.42 -6.75 -11.77
CA GLY A 137 -0.49 -7.08 -12.88
C GLY A 137 -1.06 -5.85 -13.60
N LEU A 138 -0.22 -4.84 -13.87
CA LEU A 138 -0.53 -3.96 -14.99
C LEU A 138 -0.34 -4.80 -16.26
N ASP A 139 -1.41 -4.97 -17.04
CA ASP A 139 -1.28 -5.49 -18.39
C ASP A 139 -0.26 -4.61 -19.14
N PRO A 140 0.65 -5.19 -19.95
CA PRO A 140 1.55 -4.37 -20.76
C PRO A 140 0.69 -3.42 -21.60
N VAL A 141 1.07 -2.15 -21.61
CA VAL A 141 0.51 -1.18 -22.57
C VAL A 141 0.91 -1.71 -23.94
N GLU A 142 -0.04 -2.28 -24.69
CA GLU A 142 0.23 -2.62 -26.08
C GLU A 142 0.51 -1.30 -26.80
N GLY A 143 1.73 -1.20 -27.33
CA GLY A 143 2.20 -0.05 -28.12
C GLY A 143 1.64 -0.04 -29.53
#